data_AF-K0VG71-F1
#
_entry.id   AF-K0VG71-F1
#
_cell.length_a   1.000
_cell.length_b   1.000
_cell.length_c   1.000
_cell.angle_alpha   90.00
_cell.angle_beta   90.00
_cell.angle_gamma   90.00
#
_symmetry.space_group_name_H-M   'P 1'
#
loop_
_entity.id
_entity.type
_entity.pdbx_description
1 polymer ?
#
loop_
_entity_poly.entity_id
_entity_poly.type
_entity_poly.pdbx_seq_one_letter_code
_entity_poly.pdbx_strand_id
1 'polypeptide(L)'
;MPEPPAVVPAAPLVVHKDSNAQDIVKAIVDHGHAAGLSEEQITTVIATAKIESSFRPAVSGGVQAYGGRGTAADEVIGLFQEKASFGTVAERQDPNTSITRFIARFLEAYKKHGIAGDHVQAATLAQNPQLRKRNGGVGTHYYRTIQAAMGAASDLYRQAIARRPA
;
A
#
# COMPACT_ATOMS: atom_id res chain seq x y z
N MET A 1 -24.18 22.74 -32.93
CA MET A 1 -23.32 22.73 -31.75
C MET A 1 -22.49 21.46 -31.81
N PRO A 2 -21.16 21.50 -31.95
CA PRO A 2 -20.36 20.29 -31.79
C PRO A 2 -20.39 19.85 -30.32
N GLU A 3 -20.55 18.55 -30.09
CA GLU A 3 -20.49 17.96 -28.75
C GLU A 3 -19.08 18.16 -28.15
N PRO A 4 -18.97 18.39 -26.83
CA PRO A 4 -17.66 18.49 -26.18
C PRO A 4 -16.92 17.15 -26.34
N PRO A 5 -15.60 17.17 -26.56
CA PRO A 5 -14.82 15.95 -26.72
C PRO A 5 -14.97 15.07 -25.46
N ALA A 6 -15.27 13.79 -25.68
CA ALA A 6 -15.29 12.80 -24.61
C ALA A 6 -13.90 12.76 -23.94
N VAL A 7 -13.87 13.04 -22.64
CA VAL A 7 -12.65 12.89 -21.84
C VAL A 7 -12.34 11.40 -21.80
N VAL A 8 -11.37 10.97 -22.62
CA VAL A 8 -10.81 9.62 -22.50
C VAL A 8 -10.06 9.55 -21.17
N PRO A 9 -10.42 8.64 -20.25
CA PRO A 9 -9.67 8.49 -19.01
C PRO A 9 -8.23 8.09 -19.36
N ALA A 10 -7.26 8.83 -18.81
CA ALA A 10 -5.85 8.50 -18.96
C ALA A 10 -5.60 7.05 -18.55
N ALA A 11 -4.84 6.32 -19.36
CA ALA A 11 -4.46 4.95 -19.04
C ALA A 11 -3.75 4.90 -17.67
N PRO A 12 -4.00 3.87 -16.83
CA PRO A 12 -3.35 3.75 -15.53
C PRO A 12 -1.83 3.77 -15.69
N LEU A 13 -1.14 4.52 -14.82
CA LEU A 13 0.32 4.58 -14.85
C LEU A 13 0.89 3.19 -14.52
N VAL A 14 1.57 2.58 -15.50
CA VAL A 14 2.33 1.34 -15.29
C VAL A 14 3.70 1.71 -14.75
N VAL A 15 4.03 1.20 -13.56
CA VAL A 15 5.30 1.42 -12.88
C VAL A 15 6.17 0.16 -12.87
N HIS A 16 7.46 0.31 -12.64
CA HIS A 16 8.43 -0.77 -12.58
C HIS A 16 9.25 -0.69 -11.29
N LYS A 17 10.02 -1.75 -10.99
CA LYS A 17 10.77 -1.87 -9.73
C LYS A 17 11.83 -0.78 -9.49
N ASP A 18 12.18 -0.06 -10.55
CA ASP A 18 13.14 1.03 -10.63
C ASP A 18 12.48 2.41 -10.83
N SER A 19 11.13 2.48 -10.88
CA SER A 19 10.41 3.74 -10.91
C SER A 19 10.72 4.61 -9.68
N ASN A 20 10.70 5.93 -9.87
CA ASN A 20 10.90 6.87 -8.78
C ASN A 20 9.71 6.89 -7.82
N ALA A 21 9.94 7.40 -6.61
CA ALA A 21 8.93 7.42 -5.54
C ALA A 21 7.63 8.15 -5.95
N GLN A 22 7.72 9.26 -6.70
CA GLN A 22 6.54 10.02 -7.08
C GLN A 22 5.65 9.24 -8.05
N ASP A 23 6.23 8.49 -8.99
CA ASP A 23 5.47 7.66 -9.90
C ASP A 23 4.85 6.45 -9.19
N ILE A 24 5.52 5.88 -8.20
CA ILE A 24 4.93 4.86 -7.32
C ILE A 24 3.73 5.42 -6.55
N VAL A 25 3.83 6.64 -6.00
CA VAL A 25 2.69 7.29 -5.31
C VAL A 25 1.52 7.48 -6.28
N LYS A 26 1.76 7.98 -7.51
CA LYS A 26 0.71 8.11 -8.52
C LYS A 26 0.07 6.75 -8.85
N ALA A 27 0.87 5.69 -9.00
CA ALA A 27 0.34 4.36 -9.22
C ALA A 27 -0.55 3.87 -8.06
N ILE A 28 -0.17 4.15 -6.81
CA ILE A 28 -1.03 3.85 -5.64
C ILE A 28 -2.36 4.61 -5.74
N VAL A 29 -2.33 5.88 -6.14
CA VAL A 29 -3.54 6.69 -6.34
C VAL A 29 -4.42 6.13 -7.45
N ASP A 30 -3.84 5.77 -8.60
CA ASP A 30 -4.54 5.23 -9.75
C ASP A 30 -5.22 3.90 -9.42
N HIS A 31 -4.48 2.97 -8.81
CA HIS A 31 -5.01 1.68 -8.35
C HIS A 31 -6.08 1.85 -7.27
N GLY A 32 -5.87 2.81 -6.36
CA GLY A 32 -6.83 3.13 -5.31
C GLY A 32 -8.15 3.63 -5.86
N HIS A 33 -8.12 4.59 -6.79
CA HIS A 33 -9.32 5.07 -7.46
C HIS A 33 -10.00 3.97 -8.29
N ALA A 34 -9.23 3.16 -9.02
CA ALA A 34 -9.76 2.04 -9.79
C ALA A 34 -10.44 0.98 -8.89
N ALA A 35 -9.96 0.81 -7.66
CA ALA A 35 -10.56 -0.06 -6.65
C ALA A 35 -11.69 0.60 -5.84
N GLY A 36 -12.05 1.85 -6.14
CA GLY A 36 -13.12 2.59 -5.45
C GLY A 36 -12.77 3.04 -4.04
N LEU A 37 -11.48 3.17 -3.71
CA LEU A 37 -11.03 3.67 -2.41
C LEU A 37 -11.32 5.18 -2.26
N SER A 38 -11.65 5.59 -1.03
CA SER A 38 -11.71 7.02 -0.66
C SER A 38 -10.31 7.64 -0.59
N GLU A 39 -10.22 8.97 -0.60
CA GLU A 39 -8.96 9.69 -0.42
C GLU A 39 -8.21 9.28 0.86
N GLU A 40 -8.92 9.13 1.98
CA GLU A 40 -8.30 8.72 3.25
C GLU A 40 -7.77 7.28 3.20
N GLN A 41 -8.48 6.39 2.52
CA GLN A 41 -8.03 5.01 2.29
C GLN A 41 -6.77 5.00 1.42
N ILE A 42 -6.73 5.76 0.33
CA ILE A 42 -5.55 5.88 -0.55
C ILE A 42 -4.38 6.46 0.23
N THR A 43 -4.61 7.51 1.02
CA THR A 43 -3.60 8.13 1.89
C THR A 43 -3.02 7.09 2.87
N THR A 44 -3.85 6.19 3.40
CA THR A 44 -3.39 5.11 4.28
C THR A 44 -2.52 4.09 3.53
N VAL A 45 -2.86 3.76 2.28
CA VAL A 45 -2.02 2.90 1.44
C VAL A 45 -0.65 3.56 1.17
N ILE A 46 -0.64 4.86 0.85
CA ILE A 46 0.60 5.65 0.66
C ILE A 46 1.44 5.65 1.94
N ALA A 47 0.81 5.89 3.11
CA ALA A 47 1.49 5.85 4.40
C ALA A 47 2.14 4.49 4.66
N THR A 48 1.43 3.41 4.33
CA THR A 48 1.95 2.04 4.49
C THR A 48 3.15 1.80 3.57
N ALA A 49 3.06 2.10 2.28
CA ALA A 49 4.18 1.96 1.35
C ALA A 49 5.41 2.80 1.75
N LYS A 50 5.17 4.00 2.31
CA LYS A 50 6.24 4.88 2.81
C LYS A 50 7.02 4.23 3.94
N ILE A 51 6.34 3.72 4.96
CA ILE A 51 7.00 3.13 6.14
C ILE A 51 7.71 1.82 5.81
N GLU A 52 7.18 1.06 4.85
CA GLU A 52 7.69 -0.28 4.52
C GLU A 52 8.92 -0.25 3.61
N SER A 53 8.94 0.66 2.63
CA SER A 53 10.01 0.66 1.62
C SER A 53 10.48 2.04 1.20
N SER A 54 9.88 3.11 1.71
CA SER A 54 10.06 4.47 1.17
C SER A 54 9.84 4.50 -0.35
N PHE A 55 8.83 3.75 -0.82
CA PHE A 55 8.46 3.64 -2.23
C PHE A 55 9.53 2.98 -3.13
N ARG A 56 10.28 2.01 -2.60
CA ARG A 56 11.34 1.29 -3.34
C ARG A 56 10.97 -0.18 -3.52
N PRO A 57 10.38 -0.58 -4.67
CA PRO A 57 9.85 -1.93 -4.85
C PRO A 57 10.91 -3.04 -4.85
N ALA A 58 12.18 -2.72 -5.11
CA ALA A 58 13.25 -3.72 -5.11
C ALA A 58 13.94 -3.93 -3.74
N VAL A 59 13.56 -3.18 -2.70
CA VAL A 59 14.23 -3.26 -1.38
C VAL A 59 13.84 -4.54 -0.64
N SER A 60 14.87 -5.22 -0.13
CA SER A 60 14.73 -6.30 0.85
C SER A 60 14.80 -5.73 2.27
N GLY A 61 13.84 -6.10 3.10
CA GLY A 61 13.88 -5.87 4.55
C GLY A 61 14.56 -7.01 5.31
N GLY A 62 15.18 -7.95 4.59
CA GLY A 62 15.89 -9.09 5.13
C GLY A 62 14.96 -10.20 5.64
N VAL A 63 15.56 -11.13 6.39
CA VAL A 63 14.86 -12.28 6.97
C VAL A 63 14.23 -11.88 8.30
N GLN A 64 12.89 -11.91 8.38
CA GLN A 64 12.12 -11.50 9.55
C GLN A 64 11.32 -12.68 10.14
N ALA A 65 12.01 -13.52 10.92
CA ALA A 65 11.40 -14.66 11.58
C ALA A 65 10.80 -14.29 12.94
N TYR A 66 9.64 -14.87 13.26
CA TYR A 66 9.05 -14.78 14.59
C TYR A 66 9.49 -15.99 15.42
N GLY A 67 10.28 -15.74 16.47
CA GLY A 67 10.55 -16.73 17.53
C GLY A 67 11.55 -17.85 17.21
N GLY A 68 12.36 -17.73 16.15
CA GLY A 68 13.33 -18.75 15.78
C GLY A 68 14.36 -18.31 14.74
N ARG A 69 15.18 -19.27 14.27
CA ARG A 69 16.16 -19.03 13.21
C ARG A 69 15.42 -18.83 11.88
N GLY A 70 15.64 -17.69 11.25
CA GLY A 70 14.93 -17.36 10.01
C GLY A 70 15.38 -18.14 8.79
N THR A 71 14.44 -18.32 7.88
CA THR A 71 14.59 -19.06 6.64
C THR A 71 14.29 -18.16 5.43
N ALA A 72 14.52 -18.67 4.21
CA ALA A 72 14.11 -17.96 3.00
C ALA A 72 12.60 -17.65 2.97
N ALA A 73 11.76 -18.43 3.67
CA ALA A 73 10.33 -18.16 3.76
C ALA A 73 10.00 -16.91 4.59
N ASP A 74 10.94 -16.48 5.45
CA ASP A 74 10.78 -15.32 6.33
C ASP A 74 11.27 -14.02 5.70
N GLU A 75 11.86 -14.08 4.51
CA GLU A 75 12.32 -12.92 3.77
C GLU A 75 11.15 -12.00 3.40
N VAL A 76 11.32 -10.72 3.70
CA VAL A 76 10.41 -9.66 3.25
C VAL A 76 11.06 -8.82 2.16
N ILE A 77 10.33 -8.60 1.07
CA ILE A 77 10.75 -7.80 -0.09
C ILE A 77 9.54 -7.01 -0.57
N GLY A 78 9.80 -5.85 -1.18
CA GLY A 78 8.80 -5.22 -2.02
C GLY A 78 8.29 -3.92 -1.45
N LEU A 79 7.37 -3.31 -2.20
CA LEU A 79 6.77 -2.03 -1.84
C LEU A 79 6.12 -2.06 -0.45
N PHE A 80 5.56 -3.21 -0.09
CA PHE A 80 4.90 -3.48 1.20
C PHE A 80 5.61 -4.59 2.01
N GLN A 81 6.91 -4.85 1.79
CA GLN A 81 7.70 -5.84 2.56
C GLN A 81 6.98 -7.20 2.72
N GLU A 82 6.57 -7.79 1.61
CA GLU A 82 5.80 -9.03 1.58
C GLU A 82 6.69 -10.26 1.83
N LYS A 83 6.21 -11.18 2.66
CA LYS A 83 6.83 -12.49 2.88
C LYS A 83 6.80 -13.37 1.62
N ALA A 84 7.67 -14.38 1.55
CA ALA A 84 7.71 -15.34 0.42
C ALA A 84 6.37 -16.05 0.14
N SER A 85 5.50 -16.18 1.14
CA SER A 85 4.15 -16.75 0.98
C SER A 85 3.22 -15.95 0.06
N PHE A 86 3.59 -14.71 -0.29
CA PHE A 86 2.81 -13.85 -1.18
C PHE A 86 3.16 -14.03 -2.67
N GLY A 87 4.22 -14.75 -2.99
CA GLY A 87 4.62 -15.03 -4.36
C GLY A 87 6.13 -15.10 -4.56
N THR A 88 6.53 -15.27 -5.81
CA THR A 88 7.92 -15.23 -6.25
C THR A 88 8.57 -13.88 -5.96
N VAL A 89 9.91 -13.82 -5.96
CA VAL A 89 10.65 -12.55 -5.80
C VAL A 89 10.24 -11.53 -6.86
N ALA A 90 10.08 -11.95 -8.11
CA ALA A 90 9.68 -11.07 -9.21
C ALA A 90 8.29 -10.45 -8.97
N GLU A 91 7.31 -11.25 -8.54
CA GLU A 91 5.96 -10.76 -8.23
C GLU A 91 5.93 -9.81 -7.02
N ARG A 92 6.77 -10.05 -6.01
CA ARG A 92 6.89 -9.17 -4.83
C ARG A 92 7.66 -7.88 -5.12
N GLN A 93 8.51 -7.87 -6.16
CA GLN A 93 9.22 -6.67 -6.63
C GLN A 93 8.46 -5.89 -7.69
N ASP A 94 7.43 -6.46 -8.30
CA ASP A 94 6.54 -5.73 -9.20
C ASP A 94 5.61 -4.80 -8.40
N PRO A 95 5.76 -3.47 -8.51
CA PRO A 95 4.91 -2.54 -7.79
C PRO A 95 3.43 -2.66 -8.14
N ASN A 96 3.05 -2.96 -9.39
CA ASN A 96 1.64 -3.03 -9.79
C ASN A 96 0.93 -4.20 -9.10
N THR A 97 1.56 -5.37 -9.13
CA THR A 97 1.09 -6.57 -8.42
C THR A 97 1.03 -6.32 -6.92
N SER A 98 2.07 -5.72 -6.34
CA SER A 98 2.14 -5.44 -4.91
C SER A 98 1.05 -4.46 -4.43
N ILE A 99 0.78 -3.39 -5.19
CA ILE A 99 -0.28 -2.42 -4.89
C ILE A 99 -1.65 -3.08 -4.94
N THR A 100 -1.96 -3.78 -6.05
CA THR A 100 -3.22 -4.51 -6.20
C THR A 100 -3.45 -5.47 -5.04
N ARG A 101 -2.42 -6.26 -4.69
CA ARG A 101 -2.52 -7.27 -3.63
C ARG A 101 -2.70 -6.64 -2.25
N PHE A 102 -1.97 -5.57 -1.96
CA PHE A 102 -2.13 -4.86 -0.69
C PHE A 102 -3.52 -4.24 -0.56
N ILE A 103 -4.03 -3.58 -1.60
CA ILE A 103 -5.39 -3.01 -1.61
C ILE A 103 -6.44 -4.11 -1.36
N ALA A 104 -6.30 -5.27 -1.99
CA ALA A 104 -7.20 -6.39 -1.76
C ALA A 104 -7.21 -6.86 -0.29
N ARG A 105 -6.02 -7.02 0.32
CA ARG A 105 -5.89 -7.38 1.75
C ARG A 105 -6.42 -6.29 2.67
N PHE A 106 -6.19 -5.03 2.31
CA PHE A 106 -6.68 -3.87 3.04
C PHE A 106 -8.21 -3.85 3.05
N LEU A 107 -8.85 -4.03 1.91
CA LEU A 107 -10.31 -4.16 1.79
C LEU A 107 -10.86 -5.40 2.50
N GLU A 108 -10.15 -6.54 2.44
CA GLU A 108 -10.51 -7.75 3.19
C GLU A 108 -10.50 -7.49 4.71
N ALA A 109 -9.54 -6.72 5.21
CA ALA A 109 -9.44 -6.42 6.64
C ALA A 109 -10.71 -5.73 7.17
N TYR A 110 -11.31 -4.79 6.42
CA TYR A 110 -12.59 -4.19 6.81
C TYR A 110 -13.68 -5.25 6.97
N LYS A 111 -13.84 -6.09 5.96
CA LYS A 111 -14.89 -7.13 5.93
C LYS A 111 -14.70 -8.16 7.02
N LYS A 112 -13.46 -8.66 7.16
CA LYS A 112 -13.11 -9.75 8.08
C LYS A 112 -13.13 -9.35 9.55
N HIS A 113 -12.91 -8.06 9.83
CA HIS A 113 -12.77 -7.55 11.19
C HIS A 113 -13.85 -6.55 11.59
N GLY A 114 -14.81 -6.25 10.72
CA GLY A 114 -15.92 -5.33 11.01
C GLY A 114 -15.46 -3.89 11.28
N ILE A 115 -14.41 -3.43 10.59
CA ILE A 115 -13.85 -2.10 10.78
C ILE A 115 -14.73 -1.09 10.05
N ALA A 116 -15.27 -0.10 10.76
CA ALA A 116 -16.22 0.86 10.20
C ALA A 116 -15.59 2.19 9.72
N GLY A 117 -14.33 2.47 10.08
CA GLY A 117 -13.69 3.74 9.73
C GLY A 117 -12.23 3.92 10.15
N ASP A 118 -11.67 3.04 10.99
CA ASP A 118 -10.24 3.12 11.32
C ASP A 118 -9.38 2.51 10.19
N HIS A 119 -9.05 3.35 9.21
CA HIS A 119 -8.20 2.95 8.08
C HIS A 119 -6.81 2.51 8.54
N VAL A 120 -6.25 3.11 9.59
CA VAL A 120 -4.95 2.73 10.15
C VAL A 120 -5.01 1.32 10.74
N GLN A 121 -6.11 0.97 11.42
CA GLN A 121 -6.35 -0.38 11.92
C GLN A 121 -6.45 -1.39 10.77
N ALA A 122 -7.20 -1.07 9.71
CA ALA A 122 -7.32 -1.94 8.56
C ALA A 122 -5.97 -2.20 7.88
N ALA A 123 -5.12 -1.18 7.73
CA ALA A 123 -3.78 -1.33 7.16
C ALA A 123 -2.85 -2.12 8.11
N THR A 124 -2.96 -1.88 9.41
CA THR A 124 -2.25 -2.63 10.46
C THR A 124 -2.55 -4.13 10.36
N LEU A 125 -3.82 -4.50 10.23
CA LEU A 125 -4.24 -5.90 10.14
C LEU A 125 -4.01 -6.50 8.75
N ALA A 126 -4.06 -5.68 7.70
CA ALA A 126 -3.64 -6.11 6.38
C ALA A 126 -2.18 -6.55 6.42
N GLN A 127 -1.28 -5.77 7.03
CA GLN A 127 0.14 -6.10 7.10
C GLN A 127 0.51 -7.17 8.12
N ASN A 128 -0.03 -7.05 9.33
CA ASN A 128 0.26 -7.97 10.42
C ASN A 128 -1.04 -8.52 11.03
N PRO A 129 -1.64 -9.55 10.39
CA PRO A 129 -2.89 -10.16 10.85
C PRO A 129 -2.81 -10.74 12.27
N GLN A 130 -1.61 -11.05 12.76
CA GLN A 130 -1.40 -11.60 14.10
C GLN A 130 -1.78 -10.59 15.20
N LEU A 131 -1.71 -9.29 14.88
CA LEU A 131 -2.10 -8.22 15.80
C LEU A 131 -3.61 -8.19 16.07
N ARG A 132 -4.42 -8.98 15.36
CA ARG A 132 -5.85 -9.13 15.66
C ARG A 132 -6.11 -9.42 17.13
N LYS A 133 -5.31 -10.31 17.73
CA LYS A 133 -5.45 -10.72 19.15
C LYS A 133 -5.02 -9.63 20.14
N ARG A 134 -4.39 -8.55 19.66
CA ARG A 134 -3.88 -7.42 20.45
C ARG A 134 -4.72 -6.18 20.18
N ASN A 135 -5.97 -6.19 20.63
CA ASN A 135 -6.92 -5.08 20.42
C ASN A 135 -7.08 -4.69 18.93
N GLY A 136 -7.09 -5.69 18.02
CA GLY A 136 -7.14 -5.43 16.59
C GLY A 136 -5.93 -4.66 16.04
N GLY A 137 -4.81 -4.63 16.75
CA GLY A 137 -3.60 -3.89 16.41
C GLY A 137 -3.63 -2.40 16.79
N VAL A 138 -4.77 -1.89 17.26
CA VAL A 138 -4.90 -0.48 17.64
C VAL A 138 -3.96 -0.14 18.79
N GLY A 139 -3.24 0.98 18.64
CA GLY A 139 -2.32 1.49 19.65
C GLY A 139 -0.97 0.76 19.74
N THR A 140 -0.75 -0.29 18.93
CA THR A 140 0.57 -0.94 18.79
C THR A 140 1.60 0.01 18.16
N HIS A 141 2.90 -0.31 18.31
CA HIS A 141 3.95 0.49 17.66
C HIS A 141 3.71 0.64 16.16
N TYR A 142 3.39 -0.46 15.47
CA TYR A 142 3.12 -0.46 14.04
C TYR A 142 1.94 0.44 13.64
N TYR A 143 0.81 0.34 14.37
CA TYR A 143 -0.34 1.23 14.19
C TYR A 143 0.05 2.70 14.34
N ARG A 144 0.79 3.04 15.40
CA ARG A 144 1.24 4.42 15.66
C ARG A 144 2.21 4.91 14.57
N THR A 145 3.03 4.03 14.01
CA THR A 145 3.93 4.35 12.91
C THR A 145 3.17 4.69 11.64
N ILE A 146 2.13 3.92 11.27
CA ILE A 146 1.25 4.28 10.15
C ILE A 146 0.54 5.61 10.45
N GLN A 147 -0.03 5.75 11.65
CA GLN A 147 -0.73 6.97 12.07
C GLN A 147 0.15 8.22 11.95
N ALA A 148 1.41 8.14 12.40
CA ALA A 148 2.37 9.24 12.30
C ALA A 148 2.77 9.59 10.86
N ALA A 149 2.71 8.61 9.94
CA ALA A 149 3.03 8.82 8.52
C ALA A 149 1.87 9.45 7.71
N MET A 150 0.64 9.48 8.25
CA MET A 150 -0.55 9.95 7.53
C MET A 150 -0.45 11.39 7.03
N GLY A 151 0.12 12.31 7.83
CA GLY A 151 0.28 13.71 7.42
C GLY A 151 1.15 13.85 6.16
N ALA A 152 2.32 13.22 6.17
CA ALA A 152 3.21 13.23 5.02
C ALA A 152 2.65 12.45 3.82
N ALA A 153 1.85 11.41 4.07
CA ALA A 153 1.16 10.69 3.01
C ALA A 153 0.07 11.54 2.33
N SER A 154 -0.64 12.37 3.09
CA SER A 154 -1.63 13.31 2.56
C SER A 154 -0.98 14.36 1.65
N ASP A 155 0.20 14.87 2.02
CA ASP A 155 0.98 15.75 1.14
C ASP A 155 1.37 15.09 -0.17
N LEU A 156 1.81 13.82 -0.11
CA LEU A 156 2.16 13.04 -1.30
C LEU A 156 0.94 12.76 -2.18
N TYR A 157 -0.21 12.45 -1.58
CA TYR A 157 -1.48 12.29 -2.29
C TYR A 157 -1.85 13.56 -3.06
N ARG A 158 -1.84 14.71 -2.37
CA ARG A 158 -2.13 16.02 -2.98
C ARG A 158 -1.19 16.33 -4.15
N GLN A 159 0.11 16.06 -3.98
CA GLN A 159 1.08 16.24 -5.06
C GLN A 159 0.83 15.33 -6.26
N ALA A 160 0.39 14.08 -6.01
CA ALA A 160 0.09 13.14 -7.08
C ALA A 160 -1.14 13.55 -7.89
N ILE A 161 -2.18 14.10 -7.26
CA ILE A 161 -3.40 14.55 -7.96
C ILE A 161 -3.28 15.94 -8.59
N ALA A 162 -2.39 16.81 -8.08
CA ALA A 162 -2.22 18.19 -8.57
C ALA A 162 -1.56 18.30 -9.96
N ARG A 163 -1.02 17.21 -10.51
CA ARG A 163 -0.33 17.19 -11.82
C ARG A 163 -0.85 16.12 -12.77
N ARG A 164 -2.16 16.04 -12.95
CA ARG A 164 -2.74 15.40 -14.14
C ARG A 164 -3.07 16.50 -15.15
N PRO A 165 -2.22 16.79 -16.17
CA PRO A 165 -2.70 17.54 -17.32
C PRO A 165 -3.85 16.74 -17.96
N ALA A 166 -4.89 17.47 -18.37
CA ALA A 166 -6.01 16.94 -19.13
C ALA A 166 -5.57 16.42 -20.50
#